data_AF-X8BEJ5-F1
#
_entry.id   AF-X8BEJ5-F1
#
_cell.length_a   1.000
_cell.length_b   1.000
_cell.length_c   1.000
_cell.angle_alpha   90.00
_cell.angle_beta   90.00
_cell.angle_gamma   90.00
#
_symmetry.space_group_name_H-M   'P 1'
#
loop_
_entity.id
_entity.type
_entity.pdbx_description
1 polymer ?
#
loop_
_entity_poly.entity_id
_entity_poly.type
_entity_poly.pdbx_seq_one_letter_code
_entity_poly.pdbx_strand_id
1 'polypeptide(L)'
;MPVNPRTPVLVGYGQVNHREEHTDVEPVDLMAAAAREAAEPRVLEAVDSIRVVNLLSARYRDPGLLLAHRIGADKPATRYSGVGGNVPQSLVNQACLDIRHGRADVVLIAGAETWRTRTQLKAAGRKLVWTQQDESVPIPQGADDHVPMAGRAEERIKLDRPAYVYPLFEQALRISNGEPMPAHRRRIGELWARFNAVAVNNPHAWIRKPIAAEDIWRSSPENRMISWPYTKLMNSNNMVDQSAALVLASAEAATRLKIPVERWVYPYAGTDAHDTYAISERAELHRSPAIRLAGARALELAGIGVDDIDYVDLYSCFPSAVQIAAAELGLPVDDPARPLTVTGGLTFAGGPWSNYVTHSIATMAELLVANPGRRGLITANGGYLTKHSFGVYGTDPPNTEFRWEDVQPVIDQEPTRRAVVEWEGVGTVESWTTPFDREGQPEKVFLAVRTPDESRTLAVIADPEAAEATVREDIAGAKVAVHIDGTAALR
;
A
#
# COMPACT_ATOMS: atom_id res chain seq x y z
N MET A 1 12.24 -29.09 17.85
CA MET A 1 11.08 -29.40 18.72
C MET A 1 9.86 -29.57 17.85
N PRO A 2 8.86 -30.40 18.22
CA PRO A 2 7.63 -30.47 17.44
C PRO A 2 6.92 -29.10 17.46
N VAL A 3 6.54 -28.62 16.28
CA VAL A 3 5.79 -27.36 16.11
C VAL A 3 4.40 -27.55 16.69
N ASN A 4 3.89 -26.56 17.44
CA ASN A 4 2.53 -26.61 17.98
C ASN A 4 1.53 -26.83 16.82
N PRO A 5 0.59 -27.81 16.91
CA PRO A 5 -0.40 -28.10 15.87
C PRO A 5 -1.16 -26.88 15.33
N ARG A 6 -1.42 -25.88 16.18
CA ARG A 6 -2.13 -24.64 15.84
C ARG A 6 -1.22 -23.48 15.40
N THR A 7 0.06 -23.73 15.17
CA THR A 7 0.98 -22.71 14.63
C THR A 7 0.55 -22.37 13.20
N PRO A 8 0.27 -21.09 12.88
CA PRO A 8 -0.03 -20.69 11.52
C PRO A 8 1.23 -20.75 10.66
N VAL A 9 1.08 -21.27 9.45
CA VAL A 9 2.14 -21.36 8.44
C VAL A 9 1.60 -20.89 7.08
N LEU A 10 2.33 -20.01 6.42
CA LEU A 10 2.12 -19.71 5.00
C LEU A 10 2.75 -20.85 4.19
N VAL A 11 1.90 -21.58 3.46
CA VAL A 11 2.25 -22.85 2.80
C VAL A 11 2.14 -22.81 1.28
N GLY A 12 1.47 -21.79 0.75
CA GLY A 12 1.31 -21.56 -0.68
C GLY A 12 1.23 -20.08 -0.98
N TYR A 13 1.78 -19.70 -2.13
CA TYR A 13 1.77 -18.33 -2.64
C TYR A 13 1.83 -18.38 -4.16
N GLY A 14 0.99 -17.60 -4.83
CA GLY A 14 0.87 -17.61 -6.29
C GLY A 14 0.56 -16.22 -6.82
N GLN A 15 1.10 -15.91 -8.00
CA GLN A 15 1.00 -14.59 -8.62
C GLN A 15 0.75 -14.74 -10.12
N VAL A 16 -0.13 -13.89 -10.67
CA VAL A 16 -0.50 -13.91 -12.08
C VAL A 16 -0.51 -12.49 -12.63
N ASN A 17 0.08 -12.34 -13.82
CA ASN A 17 0.01 -11.13 -14.64
C ASN A 17 -0.71 -11.44 -15.93
N HIS A 18 -1.82 -10.74 -16.21
CA HIS A 18 -2.49 -10.83 -17.50
C HIS A 18 -2.06 -9.68 -18.41
N ARG A 19 -1.11 -9.93 -19.31
CA ARG A 19 -0.61 -8.89 -20.23
C ARG A 19 -1.30 -8.90 -21.60
N GLU A 20 -1.95 -10.00 -21.95
CA GLU A 20 -2.56 -10.22 -23.26
C GLU A 20 -3.71 -9.25 -23.53
N GLU A 21 -4.03 -9.04 -24.81
CA GLU A 21 -5.02 -8.04 -25.24
C GLU A 21 -6.47 -8.53 -25.21
N HIS A 22 -6.70 -9.79 -24.82
CA HIS A 22 -8.05 -10.35 -24.74
C HIS A 22 -8.75 -9.83 -23.48
N THR A 23 -9.96 -9.32 -23.68
CA THR A 23 -10.68 -8.46 -22.72
C THR A 23 -11.75 -9.19 -21.90
N ASP A 24 -11.76 -10.51 -21.96
CA ASP A 24 -12.70 -11.41 -21.30
C ASP A 24 -12.26 -11.81 -19.89
N VAL A 25 -11.05 -11.45 -19.48
CA VAL A 25 -10.51 -11.78 -18.17
C VAL A 25 -11.22 -11.01 -17.05
N GLU A 26 -11.83 -11.78 -16.15
CA GLU A 26 -12.52 -11.30 -14.95
C GLU A 26 -11.59 -11.41 -13.72
N PRO A 27 -11.65 -10.47 -12.75
CA PRO A 27 -10.80 -10.55 -11.57
C PRO A 27 -10.87 -11.85 -10.77
N VAL A 28 -12.07 -12.45 -10.65
CA VAL A 28 -12.22 -13.70 -9.90
C VAL A 28 -11.53 -14.89 -10.60
N ASP A 29 -11.48 -14.88 -11.93
CA ASP A 29 -10.74 -15.88 -12.70
C ASP A 29 -9.22 -15.71 -12.53
N LEU A 30 -8.73 -14.47 -12.43
CA LEU A 30 -7.34 -14.21 -12.05
C LEU A 30 -7.02 -14.67 -10.63
N MET A 31 -7.91 -14.44 -9.66
CA MET A 31 -7.74 -14.96 -8.30
C MET A 31 -7.69 -16.50 -8.29
N ALA A 32 -8.54 -17.15 -9.08
CA ALA A 32 -8.53 -18.61 -9.20
C ALA A 32 -7.23 -19.11 -9.85
N ALA A 33 -6.70 -18.42 -10.86
CA ALA A 33 -5.41 -18.73 -11.45
C ALA A 33 -4.27 -18.58 -10.43
N ALA A 34 -4.22 -17.46 -9.70
CA ALA A 34 -3.22 -17.24 -8.66
C ALA A 34 -3.32 -18.27 -7.52
N ALA A 35 -4.53 -18.69 -7.13
CA ALA A 35 -4.73 -19.76 -6.15
C ALA A 35 -4.19 -21.12 -6.63
N ARG A 36 -4.37 -21.44 -7.92
CA ARG A 36 -3.84 -22.67 -8.54
C ARG A 36 -2.31 -22.66 -8.67
N GLU A 37 -1.70 -21.49 -8.87
CA GLU A 37 -0.24 -21.34 -8.75
C GLU A 37 0.24 -21.51 -7.30
N ALA A 38 -0.57 -21.07 -6.33
CA ALA A 38 -0.21 -21.15 -4.91
C ALA A 38 -0.21 -22.57 -4.35
N ALA A 39 -1.15 -23.42 -4.79
CA ALA A 39 -1.38 -24.71 -4.17
C ALA A 39 -2.03 -25.76 -5.10
N GLU A 40 -1.75 -27.03 -4.81
CA GLU A 40 -2.36 -28.18 -5.50
C GLU A 40 -3.87 -28.26 -5.20
N PRO A 41 -4.68 -28.87 -6.10
CA PRO A 41 -6.14 -28.95 -5.94
C PRO A 41 -6.60 -29.47 -4.57
N ARG A 42 -5.96 -30.50 -4.04
CA ARG A 42 -6.29 -31.08 -2.71
C ARG A 42 -6.18 -30.09 -1.54
N VAL A 43 -5.32 -29.07 -1.66
CA VAL A 43 -5.16 -28.02 -0.65
C VAL A 43 -6.22 -26.95 -0.84
N LEU A 44 -6.54 -26.60 -2.09
CA LEU A 44 -7.59 -25.64 -2.43
C LEU A 44 -8.99 -26.15 -2.05
N GLU A 45 -9.26 -27.43 -2.28
CA GLU A 45 -10.50 -28.11 -1.87
C GLU A 45 -10.67 -28.14 -0.35
N ALA A 46 -9.55 -28.10 0.40
CA ALA A 46 -9.54 -28.10 1.87
C ALA A 46 -9.66 -26.70 2.49
N VAL A 47 -9.72 -25.63 1.68
CA VAL A 47 -9.89 -24.26 2.17
C VAL A 47 -11.23 -24.12 2.87
N ASP A 48 -11.21 -23.76 4.14
CA ASP A 48 -12.41 -23.51 4.96
C ASP A 48 -12.72 -22.02 5.14
N SER A 49 -11.80 -21.13 4.77
CA SER A 49 -11.99 -19.68 4.80
C SER A 49 -11.36 -18.99 3.61
N ILE A 50 -12.14 -18.18 2.88
CA ILE A 50 -11.67 -17.34 1.78
C ILE A 50 -11.82 -15.86 2.16
N ARG A 51 -10.73 -15.11 2.03
CA ARG A 51 -10.66 -13.68 2.33
C ARG A 51 -10.23 -12.92 1.10
N VAL A 52 -11.14 -12.13 0.56
CA VAL A 52 -10.89 -11.36 -0.66
C VAL A 52 -10.56 -9.92 -0.32
N VAL A 53 -9.44 -9.44 -0.85
CA VAL A 53 -9.05 -8.02 -0.82
C VAL A 53 -9.96 -7.24 -1.77
N ASN A 54 -10.40 -6.06 -1.34
CA ASN A 54 -11.34 -5.22 -2.08
C ASN A 54 -10.94 -5.02 -3.55
N LEU A 55 -11.89 -5.27 -4.45
CA LEU A 55 -11.77 -5.05 -5.89
C LEU A 55 -12.36 -3.71 -6.28
N LEU A 56 -11.61 -2.93 -7.05
CA LEU A 56 -12.07 -1.66 -7.61
C LEU A 56 -12.40 -1.77 -9.10
N SER A 57 -11.86 -2.76 -9.83
CA SER A 57 -12.18 -2.96 -11.25
C SER A 57 -13.61 -3.49 -11.44
N ALA A 58 -14.13 -4.33 -10.54
CA ALA A 58 -15.43 -4.98 -10.64
C ALA A 58 -16.25 -4.84 -9.36
N ARG A 59 -17.58 -5.04 -9.45
CA ARG A 59 -18.49 -5.05 -8.30
C ARG A 59 -19.08 -6.44 -8.14
N TYR A 60 -18.85 -7.04 -6.98
CA TYR A 60 -19.42 -8.30 -6.54
C TYR A 60 -20.08 -8.12 -5.19
N ARG A 61 -21.06 -8.96 -4.87
CA ARG A 61 -21.61 -9.03 -3.51
C ARG A 61 -20.71 -9.90 -2.63
N ASP A 62 -20.38 -11.09 -3.10
CA ASP A 62 -19.43 -12.01 -2.46
C ASP A 62 -18.47 -12.61 -3.50
N PRO A 63 -17.32 -11.97 -3.76
CA PRO A 63 -16.31 -12.53 -4.65
C PRO A 63 -15.64 -13.78 -4.07
N GLY A 64 -15.66 -13.98 -2.75
CA GLY A 64 -15.12 -15.16 -2.10
C GLY A 64 -15.94 -16.41 -2.43
N LEU A 65 -17.26 -16.29 -2.48
CA LEU A 65 -18.16 -17.38 -2.90
C LEU A 65 -17.92 -17.79 -4.35
N LEU A 66 -17.74 -16.80 -5.23
CA LEU A 66 -17.41 -17.04 -6.64
C LEU A 66 -16.04 -17.72 -6.81
N LEU A 67 -15.07 -17.34 -5.98
CA LEU A 67 -13.74 -17.93 -5.96
C LEU A 67 -13.80 -19.39 -5.47
N ALA A 68 -14.56 -19.65 -4.39
CA ALA A 68 -14.77 -21.01 -3.86
C ALA A 68 -15.22 -21.98 -4.94
N HIS A 69 -16.24 -21.59 -5.72
CA HIS A 69 -16.76 -22.39 -6.82
C HIS A 69 -15.70 -22.68 -7.90
N ARG A 70 -14.86 -21.68 -8.24
CA ARG A 70 -13.81 -21.84 -9.27
C ARG A 70 -12.67 -22.76 -8.83
N ILE A 71 -12.36 -22.82 -7.54
CA ILE A 71 -11.26 -23.62 -7.01
C ILE A 71 -11.70 -24.96 -6.39
N GLY A 72 -13.01 -25.21 -6.31
CA GLY A 72 -13.56 -26.46 -5.76
C GLY A 72 -13.62 -26.51 -4.24
N ALA A 73 -13.55 -25.38 -3.53
CA ALA A 73 -13.68 -25.35 -2.07
C ALA A 73 -15.15 -25.54 -1.64
N ASP A 74 -15.41 -26.49 -0.74
CA ASP A 74 -16.77 -26.80 -0.27
C ASP A 74 -17.24 -25.83 0.83
N LYS A 75 -18.04 -24.84 0.44
CA LYS A 75 -18.72 -23.87 1.34
C LYS A 75 -17.80 -23.22 2.39
N PRO A 76 -16.67 -22.61 1.99
CA PRO A 76 -15.82 -21.88 2.93
C PRO A 76 -16.53 -20.66 3.51
N ALA A 77 -16.15 -20.25 4.71
CA ALA A 77 -16.52 -18.95 5.25
C ALA A 77 -15.88 -17.85 4.41
N THR A 78 -16.66 -16.85 3.98
CA THR A 78 -16.19 -15.77 3.12
C THR A 78 -16.04 -14.45 3.89
N ARG A 79 -15.00 -13.71 3.56
CA ARG A 79 -14.76 -12.32 3.99
C ARG A 79 -14.41 -11.50 2.77
N TYR A 80 -14.95 -10.29 2.68
CA TYR A 80 -14.57 -9.32 1.66
C TYR A 80 -14.17 -8.03 2.35
N SER A 81 -13.00 -7.49 2.05
CA SER A 81 -12.50 -6.35 2.80
C SER A 81 -13.03 -5.00 2.31
N GLY A 82 -12.89 -3.98 3.16
CA GLY A 82 -12.86 -2.58 2.74
C GLY A 82 -11.60 -2.21 1.94
N VAL A 83 -11.55 -0.98 1.44
CA VAL A 83 -10.44 -0.44 0.64
C VAL A 83 -9.23 -0.10 1.52
N GLY A 84 -8.03 -0.48 1.06
CA GLY A 84 -6.77 -0.07 1.68
C GLY A 84 -5.61 -0.99 1.33
N GLY A 85 -4.45 -0.41 1.03
CA GLY A 85 -3.23 -1.18 0.77
C GLY A 85 -2.66 -1.88 2.01
N ASN A 86 -3.09 -1.52 3.22
CA ASN A 86 -2.71 -2.21 4.46
C ASN A 86 -3.43 -3.57 4.63
N VAL A 87 -4.57 -3.72 3.98
CA VAL A 87 -5.52 -4.81 4.21
C VAL A 87 -4.92 -6.20 4.00
N PRO A 88 -4.12 -6.49 2.95
CA PRO A 88 -3.60 -7.85 2.77
C PRO A 88 -2.81 -8.38 3.98
N GLN A 89 -1.95 -7.54 4.58
CA GLN A 89 -1.21 -7.90 5.79
C GLN A 89 -2.14 -8.04 7.00
N SER A 90 -3.12 -7.14 7.14
CA SER A 90 -4.13 -7.24 8.20
C SER A 90 -4.94 -8.55 8.12
N LEU A 91 -5.31 -8.99 6.90
CA LEU A 91 -5.99 -10.26 6.66
C LEU A 91 -5.11 -11.46 7.04
N VAL A 92 -3.79 -11.38 6.80
CA VAL A 92 -2.81 -12.40 7.25
C VAL A 92 -2.73 -12.43 8.77
N ASN A 93 -2.61 -11.27 9.43
CA ASN A 93 -2.59 -11.17 10.90
C ASN A 93 -3.84 -11.82 11.50
N GLN A 94 -5.02 -11.47 10.98
CA GLN A 94 -6.29 -12.06 11.42
C GLN A 94 -6.36 -13.57 11.11
N ALA A 95 -5.81 -14.04 9.99
CA ALA A 95 -5.81 -15.46 9.62
C ALA A 95 -4.94 -16.26 10.60
N CYS A 96 -3.79 -15.71 10.98
CA CYS A 96 -2.91 -16.30 11.98
C CYS A 96 -3.60 -16.43 13.34
N LEU A 97 -4.33 -15.39 13.77
CA LEU A 97 -5.13 -15.43 15.00
C LEU A 97 -6.24 -16.49 14.93
N ASP A 98 -6.98 -16.55 13.82
CA ASP A 98 -8.08 -17.51 13.66
C ASP A 98 -7.58 -18.95 13.63
N ILE A 99 -6.46 -19.21 12.97
CA ILE A 99 -5.78 -20.51 13.00
C ILE A 99 -5.35 -20.84 14.43
N ARG A 100 -4.67 -19.94 15.11
CA ARG A 100 -4.21 -20.16 16.48
C ARG A 100 -5.36 -20.49 17.44
N HIS A 101 -6.51 -19.82 17.28
CA HIS A 101 -7.69 -20.00 18.13
C HIS A 101 -8.61 -21.15 17.71
N GLY A 102 -8.29 -21.93 16.68
CA GLY A 102 -9.14 -23.05 16.26
C GLY A 102 -10.33 -22.65 15.38
N ARG A 103 -10.39 -21.41 14.87
CA ARG A 103 -11.52 -20.89 14.09
C ARG A 103 -11.42 -21.16 12.58
N ALA A 104 -10.22 -21.47 12.09
CA ALA A 104 -9.96 -21.86 10.71
C ALA A 104 -8.77 -22.83 10.66
N ASP A 105 -8.71 -23.73 9.69
CA ASP A 105 -7.58 -24.65 9.47
C ASP A 105 -6.78 -24.30 8.23
N VAL A 106 -7.46 -23.96 7.12
CA VAL A 106 -6.86 -23.60 5.84
C VAL A 106 -7.55 -22.35 5.30
N VAL A 107 -6.80 -21.26 5.23
CA VAL A 107 -7.26 -19.93 4.83
C VAL A 107 -6.63 -19.54 3.50
N LEU A 108 -7.44 -19.19 2.51
CA LEU A 108 -7.01 -18.55 1.27
C LEU A 108 -7.25 -17.03 1.37
N ILE A 109 -6.19 -16.25 1.18
CA ILE A 109 -6.28 -14.80 0.99
C ILE A 109 -5.97 -14.52 -0.48
N ALA A 110 -6.85 -13.80 -1.17
CA ALA A 110 -6.67 -13.49 -2.58
C ALA A 110 -7.12 -12.08 -2.92
N GLY A 111 -6.57 -11.52 -3.97
CA GLY A 111 -7.07 -10.31 -4.58
C GLY A 111 -6.64 -10.20 -6.03
N ALA A 112 -7.38 -9.41 -6.80
CA ALA A 112 -7.08 -9.16 -8.19
C ALA A 112 -7.59 -7.79 -8.62
N GLU A 113 -6.95 -7.22 -9.63
CA GLU A 113 -7.48 -6.10 -10.38
C GLU A 113 -7.38 -6.39 -11.87
N THR A 114 -8.38 -5.94 -12.62
CA THR A 114 -8.40 -5.94 -14.10
C THR A 114 -8.58 -4.51 -14.61
N TRP A 115 -7.88 -3.57 -13.98
CA TRP A 115 -8.10 -2.15 -14.18
C TRP A 115 -7.64 -1.67 -15.56
N ARG A 116 -6.57 -2.25 -16.10
CA ARG A 116 -6.10 -1.97 -17.46
C ARG A 116 -7.15 -2.40 -18.47
N THR A 117 -7.60 -3.66 -18.40
CA THR A 117 -8.64 -4.20 -19.29
C THR A 117 -9.93 -3.36 -19.22
N ARG A 118 -10.41 -3.05 -18.02
CA ARG A 118 -11.60 -2.21 -17.83
C ARG A 118 -11.45 -0.83 -18.46
N THR A 119 -10.30 -0.20 -18.28
CA THR A 119 -10.03 1.15 -18.79
C THR A 119 -10.00 1.15 -20.31
N GLN A 120 -9.39 0.14 -20.93
CA GLN A 120 -9.36 -0.03 -22.38
C GLN A 120 -10.75 -0.29 -22.97
N LEU A 121 -11.54 -1.18 -22.35
CA LEU A 121 -12.92 -1.45 -22.78
C LEU A 121 -13.80 -0.19 -22.70
N LYS A 122 -13.69 0.56 -21.61
CA LYS A 122 -14.41 1.83 -21.44
C LYS A 122 -14.01 2.85 -22.51
N ALA A 123 -12.71 3.00 -22.80
CA ALA A 123 -12.23 3.89 -23.85
C ALA A 123 -12.72 3.48 -25.25
N ALA A 124 -12.89 2.18 -25.49
CA ALA A 124 -13.44 1.64 -26.73
C ALA A 124 -14.99 1.62 -26.78
N GLY A 125 -15.68 2.16 -25.76
CA GLY A 125 -17.15 2.15 -25.69
C GLY A 125 -17.77 0.76 -25.52
N ARG A 126 -16.99 -0.25 -25.11
CA ARG A 126 -17.44 -1.63 -24.90
C ARG A 126 -17.85 -1.86 -23.43
N LYS A 127 -18.82 -2.75 -23.21
CA LYS A 127 -19.29 -3.11 -21.86
C LYS A 127 -18.48 -4.26 -21.28
N LEU A 128 -18.32 -4.26 -19.96
CA LEU A 128 -17.87 -5.42 -19.19
C LEU A 128 -18.94 -6.51 -19.23
N VAL A 129 -18.54 -7.75 -19.51
CA VAL A 129 -19.44 -8.91 -19.54
C VAL A 129 -18.98 -9.92 -18.49
N TRP A 130 -18.78 -9.43 -17.26
CA TRP A 130 -18.35 -10.23 -16.12
C TRP A 130 -19.54 -10.78 -15.34
N THR A 131 -19.27 -11.79 -14.52
CA THR A 131 -20.25 -12.44 -13.65
C THR A 131 -21.02 -11.41 -12.81
N GLN A 132 -22.35 -11.49 -12.82
CA GLN A 132 -23.22 -10.72 -11.94
C GLN A 132 -23.77 -11.64 -10.84
N GLN A 133 -23.74 -11.17 -9.59
CA GLN A 133 -24.36 -11.87 -8.48
C GLN A 133 -25.73 -11.25 -8.20
N ASP A 134 -26.71 -12.12 -7.98
CA ASP A 134 -28.06 -11.72 -7.58
C ASP A 134 -28.06 -11.00 -6.22
N GLU A 135 -29.02 -10.10 -6.03
CA GLU A 135 -29.17 -9.33 -4.78
C GLU A 135 -29.54 -10.21 -3.56
N SER A 136 -29.92 -11.47 -3.76
CA SER A 136 -30.12 -12.45 -2.69
C SER A 136 -28.81 -12.99 -2.09
N VAL A 137 -27.66 -12.81 -2.76
CA VAL A 137 -26.36 -13.25 -2.23
C VAL A 137 -26.01 -12.45 -0.98
N PRO A 138 -25.78 -13.09 0.19
CA PRO A 138 -25.43 -12.36 1.41
C PRO A 138 -24.17 -11.51 1.24
N ILE A 139 -24.12 -10.38 1.94
CA ILE A 139 -22.91 -9.57 2.02
C ILE A 139 -21.96 -10.25 3.02
N PRO A 140 -20.72 -10.59 2.62
CA PRO A 140 -19.77 -11.24 3.50
C PRO A 140 -19.24 -10.25 4.55
N GLN A 141 -18.67 -10.77 5.64
CA GLN A 141 -18.10 -9.93 6.69
C GLN A 141 -17.02 -8.99 6.12
N GLY A 142 -17.01 -7.74 6.59
CA GLY A 142 -16.01 -6.72 6.24
C GLY A 142 -16.30 -5.91 4.97
N ALA A 143 -17.33 -6.29 4.19
CA ALA A 143 -17.61 -5.62 2.91
C ALA A 143 -18.05 -4.16 3.07
N ASP A 144 -18.63 -3.85 4.23
CA ASP A 144 -19.12 -2.51 4.60
C ASP A 144 -18.09 -1.68 5.39
N ASP A 145 -16.85 -2.18 5.54
CA ASP A 145 -15.79 -1.47 6.27
C ASP A 145 -15.32 -0.24 5.46
N HIS A 146 -16.03 0.88 5.65
CA HIS A 146 -15.74 2.16 5.02
C HIS A 146 -15.15 3.14 6.02
N VAL A 147 -13.92 3.58 5.76
CA VAL A 147 -13.27 4.61 6.55
C VAL A 147 -13.09 5.85 5.67
N PRO A 148 -13.52 7.05 6.11
CA PRO A 148 -13.36 8.27 5.33
C PRO A 148 -11.91 8.51 4.93
N MET A 149 -11.71 8.82 3.65
CA MET A 149 -10.38 9.08 3.09
C MET A 149 -9.90 10.51 3.34
N ALA A 150 -10.82 11.46 3.52
CA ALA A 150 -10.55 12.88 3.65
C ALA A 150 -11.36 13.47 4.80
N GLY A 151 -10.82 14.50 5.45
CA GLY A 151 -11.53 15.30 6.44
C GLY A 151 -12.19 16.53 5.81
N ARG A 152 -12.89 17.32 6.63
CA ARG A 152 -13.63 18.50 6.17
C ARG A 152 -12.74 19.56 5.53
N ALA A 153 -11.49 19.72 6.01
CA ALA A 153 -10.55 20.69 5.46
C ALA A 153 -10.10 20.29 4.05
N GLU A 154 -9.84 19.00 3.84
CA GLU A 154 -9.43 18.40 2.57
C GLU A 154 -10.59 18.48 1.55
N GLU A 155 -11.80 18.10 1.97
CA GLU A 155 -13.02 18.15 1.15
C GLU A 155 -13.32 19.58 0.67
N ARG A 156 -13.19 20.58 1.55
CA ARG A 156 -13.47 22.00 1.26
C ARG A 156 -12.68 22.52 0.05
N ILE A 157 -11.41 22.13 -0.08
CA ILE A 157 -10.55 22.55 -1.19
C ILE A 157 -10.47 21.51 -2.32
N LYS A 158 -11.17 20.37 -2.18
CA LYS A 158 -11.12 19.24 -3.12
C LYS A 158 -9.72 18.61 -3.23
N LEU A 159 -9.07 18.43 -2.08
CA LEU A 159 -7.82 17.68 -1.95
C LEU A 159 -8.14 16.21 -1.66
N ASP A 160 -8.49 15.45 -2.71
CA ASP A 160 -9.13 14.13 -2.59
C ASP A 160 -8.38 12.99 -3.29
N ARG A 161 -7.25 13.28 -3.97
CA ARG A 161 -6.47 12.27 -4.68
C ARG A 161 -5.15 12.00 -3.97
N PRO A 162 -4.71 10.72 -3.86
CA PRO A 162 -3.37 10.39 -3.38
C PRO A 162 -2.27 11.14 -4.14
N ALA A 163 -2.43 11.31 -5.46
CA ALA A 163 -1.49 12.04 -6.30
C ALA A 163 -1.36 13.53 -5.95
N TYR A 164 -2.26 14.10 -5.17
CA TYR A 164 -2.18 15.48 -4.64
C TYR A 164 -1.69 15.49 -3.19
N VAL A 165 -2.06 14.48 -2.39
CA VAL A 165 -1.71 14.44 -0.96
C VAL A 165 -0.27 14.01 -0.71
N TYR A 166 0.20 12.92 -1.33
CA TYR A 166 1.56 12.42 -1.09
C TYR A 166 2.68 13.39 -1.51
N PRO A 167 2.53 14.21 -2.56
CA PRO A 167 3.46 15.31 -2.81
C PRO A 167 3.57 16.34 -1.69
N LEU A 168 2.50 16.61 -0.93
CA LEU A 168 2.58 17.49 0.25
C LEU A 168 3.49 16.88 1.31
N PHE A 169 3.45 15.56 1.50
CA PHE A 169 4.37 14.87 2.40
C PHE A 169 5.82 14.92 1.89
N GLU A 170 6.01 14.80 0.57
CA GLU A 170 7.33 14.91 -0.05
C GLU A 170 7.93 16.31 0.12
N GLN A 171 7.15 17.35 -0.13
CA GLN A 171 7.62 18.72 0.09
C GLN A 171 7.89 18.97 1.58
N ALA A 172 7.08 18.43 2.50
CA ALA A 172 7.34 18.53 3.93
C ALA A 172 8.64 17.82 4.34
N LEU A 173 8.93 16.64 3.79
CA LEU A 173 10.21 15.92 3.99
C LEU A 173 11.39 16.76 3.52
N ARG A 174 11.33 17.26 2.28
CA ARG A 174 12.36 18.12 1.70
C ARG A 174 12.65 19.34 2.57
N ILE A 175 11.59 20.04 3.00
CA ILE A 175 11.69 21.25 3.82
C ILE A 175 12.32 20.92 5.18
N SER A 176 11.87 19.85 5.83
CA SER A 176 12.42 19.38 7.11
C SER A 176 13.91 19.05 7.02
N ASN A 177 14.34 18.47 5.89
CA ASN A 177 15.76 18.16 5.63
C ASN A 177 16.59 19.36 5.17
N GLY A 178 15.99 20.53 4.92
CA GLY A 178 16.68 21.69 4.36
C GLY A 178 17.24 21.46 2.94
N GLU A 179 16.65 20.54 2.18
CA GLU A 179 17.15 20.15 0.85
C GLU A 179 16.68 21.12 -0.26
N PRO A 180 17.58 21.59 -1.14
CA PRO A 180 17.18 22.32 -2.33
C PRO A 180 16.32 21.46 -3.28
N MET A 181 15.30 22.05 -3.90
CA MET A 181 14.35 21.35 -4.79
C MET A 181 15.02 20.47 -5.87
N PRO A 182 16.04 20.93 -6.62
CA PRO A 182 16.68 20.10 -7.65
C PRO A 182 17.46 18.91 -7.09
N ALA A 183 18.13 19.10 -5.94
CA ALA A 183 18.90 18.05 -5.27
C ALA A 183 17.97 16.95 -4.76
N HIS A 184 16.88 17.37 -4.11
CA HIS A 184 15.86 16.48 -3.60
C HIS A 184 15.22 15.63 -4.72
N ARG A 185 14.81 16.25 -5.83
CA ARG A 185 14.23 15.54 -6.99
C ARG A 185 15.15 14.49 -7.57
N ARG A 186 16.46 14.78 -7.66
CA ARG A 186 17.45 13.79 -8.10
C ARG A 186 17.52 12.62 -7.12
N ARG A 187 17.60 12.90 -5.82
CA ARG A 187 17.69 11.87 -4.76
C ARG A 187 16.49 10.92 -4.76
N ILE A 188 15.26 11.45 -4.88
CA ILE A 188 14.06 10.58 -4.96
C ILE A 188 13.99 9.81 -6.29
N GLY A 189 14.58 10.35 -7.38
CA GLY A 189 14.76 9.62 -8.63
C GLY A 189 15.73 8.44 -8.51
N GLU A 190 16.84 8.62 -7.78
CA GLU A 190 17.80 7.56 -7.47
C GLU A 190 17.21 6.48 -6.57
N LEU A 191 16.43 6.87 -5.55
CA LEU A 191 15.65 5.94 -4.73
C LEU A 191 14.73 5.08 -5.60
N TRP A 192 13.98 5.72 -6.51
CA TRP A 192 13.07 4.99 -7.38
C TRP A 192 13.80 4.12 -8.42
N ALA A 193 14.98 4.53 -8.89
CA ALA A 193 15.80 3.69 -9.78
C ALA A 193 16.25 2.38 -9.09
N ARG A 194 16.52 2.41 -7.77
CA ARG A 194 16.80 1.19 -7.00
C ARG A 194 15.58 0.26 -6.93
N PHE A 195 14.37 0.81 -6.76
CA PHE A 195 13.13 0.03 -6.84
C PHE A 195 12.94 -0.58 -8.23
N ASN A 196 13.19 0.19 -9.29
CA ASN A 196 13.15 -0.34 -10.66
C ASN A 196 14.16 -1.48 -10.88
N ALA A 197 15.38 -1.37 -10.35
CA ALA A 197 16.39 -2.41 -10.47
C ALA A 197 15.96 -3.74 -9.85
N VAL A 198 15.22 -3.72 -8.73
CA VAL A 198 14.60 -4.92 -8.15
C VAL A 198 13.49 -5.45 -9.09
N ALA A 199 12.63 -4.57 -9.60
CA ALA A 199 11.53 -4.94 -10.50
C ALA A 199 12.01 -5.63 -11.78
N VAL A 200 13.13 -5.20 -12.36
CA VAL A 200 13.72 -5.79 -13.59
C VAL A 200 13.92 -7.31 -13.42
N ASN A 201 14.40 -7.72 -12.25
CA ASN A 201 14.72 -9.11 -11.94
C ASN A 201 13.53 -9.89 -11.38
N ASN A 202 12.47 -9.22 -10.92
CA ASN A 202 11.26 -9.87 -10.47
C ASN A 202 10.41 -10.38 -11.66
N PRO A 203 10.20 -11.70 -11.82
CA PRO A 203 9.39 -12.24 -12.92
C PRO A 203 7.92 -11.76 -12.88
N HIS A 204 7.44 -11.44 -11.67
CA HIS A 204 6.07 -11.00 -11.40
C HIS A 204 5.88 -9.49 -11.56
N ALA A 205 6.94 -8.71 -11.81
CA ALA A 205 6.80 -7.27 -11.99
C ALA A 205 6.17 -6.90 -13.34
N TRP A 206 5.33 -5.86 -13.35
CA TRP A 206 4.67 -5.37 -14.56
C TRP A 206 5.65 -4.67 -15.52
N ILE A 207 6.47 -3.77 -15.00
CA ILE A 207 7.50 -3.02 -15.74
C ILE A 207 8.86 -3.57 -15.35
N ARG A 208 9.47 -4.32 -16.29
CA ARG A 208 10.78 -4.95 -16.12
C ARG A 208 11.88 -4.31 -16.97
N LYS A 209 11.59 -3.15 -17.57
CA LYS A 209 12.55 -2.35 -18.32
C LYS A 209 13.44 -1.59 -17.31
N PRO A 210 14.78 -1.63 -17.44
CA PRO A 210 15.68 -0.77 -16.68
C PRO A 210 15.44 0.72 -17.03
N ILE A 211 15.35 1.57 -16.02
CA ILE A 211 15.12 3.02 -16.16
C ILE A 211 16.13 3.75 -15.29
N ALA A 212 16.85 4.71 -15.87
CA ALA A 212 17.81 5.53 -15.15
C ALA A 212 17.10 6.54 -14.23
N ALA A 213 17.76 6.94 -13.15
CA ALA A 213 17.21 7.92 -12.20
C ALA A 213 16.77 9.21 -12.89
N GLU A 214 17.58 9.73 -13.81
CA GLU A 214 17.29 10.93 -14.62
C GLU A 214 15.99 10.82 -15.38
N ASP A 215 15.72 9.66 -16.00
CA ASP A 215 14.51 9.42 -16.78
C ASP A 215 13.27 9.28 -15.89
N ILE A 216 13.45 8.92 -14.62
CA ILE A 216 12.36 8.82 -13.64
C ILE A 216 11.97 10.22 -13.16
N TRP A 217 12.91 11.05 -12.71
CA TRP A 217 12.56 12.32 -12.08
C TRP A 217 12.36 13.47 -13.06
N ARG A 218 12.91 13.40 -14.28
CA ARG A 218 12.71 14.42 -15.32
C ARG A 218 11.41 14.16 -16.10
N SER A 219 10.73 15.24 -16.42
CA SER A 219 9.54 15.22 -17.28
C SER A 219 9.92 14.86 -18.73
N SER A 220 9.13 13.99 -19.36
CA SER A 220 9.15 13.71 -20.80
C SER A 220 7.71 13.46 -21.30
N PRO A 221 7.47 13.36 -22.61
CA PRO A 221 6.15 12.99 -23.13
C PRO A 221 5.61 11.67 -22.56
N GLU A 222 6.48 10.68 -22.35
CA GLU A 222 6.15 9.35 -21.80
C GLU A 222 6.09 9.34 -20.26
N ASN A 223 6.78 10.29 -19.63
CA ASN A 223 6.89 10.46 -18.18
C ASN A 223 6.53 11.88 -17.73
N ARG A 224 5.34 12.35 -18.12
CA ARG A 224 4.86 13.70 -17.80
C ARG A 224 4.77 13.94 -16.28
N MET A 225 4.75 15.22 -15.90
CA MET A 225 4.37 15.63 -14.55
C MET A 225 2.93 15.23 -14.23
N ILE A 226 2.69 14.77 -12.99
CA ILE A 226 1.34 14.52 -12.47
C ILE A 226 0.99 15.59 -11.44
N SER A 227 1.87 15.79 -10.48
CA SER A 227 1.77 16.86 -9.49
C SER A 227 3.18 17.10 -8.99
N TRP A 228 3.61 18.36 -8.92
CA TRP A 228 4.95 18.67 -8.42
C TRP A 228 5.15 18.09 -7.00
N PRO A 229 6.24 17.35 -6.72
CA PRO A 229 7.44 17.15 -7.56
C PRO A 229 7.49 15.85 -8.39
N TYR A 230 6.38 15.10 -8.47
CA TYR A 230 6.31 13.78 -9.07
C TYR A 230 5.90 13.76 -10.55
N THR A 231 6.72 13.07 -11.33
CA THR A 231 6.39 12.57 -12.67
C THR A 231 5.56 11.29 -12.58
N LYS A 232 5.03 10.83 -13.72
CA LYS A 232 4.23 9.59 -13.81
C LYS A 232 4.96 8.37 -13.22
N LEU A 233 6.26 8.22 -13.45
CA LEU A 233 7.07 7.12 -12.93
C LEU A 233 7.37 7.23 -11.44
N MET A 234 6.98 8.30 -10.75
CA MET A 234 7.04 8.42 -9.29
C MET A 234 5.69 8.17 -8.61
N ASN A 235 4.71 7.69 -9.37
CA ASN A 235 3.37 7.34 -8.88
C ASN A 235 3.17 5.82 -8.97
N SER A 236 2.27 5.29 -8.13
CA SER A 236 1.77 3.91 -8.26
C SER A 236 1.19 3.64 -9.66
N ASN A 237 1.46 2.45 -10.21
CA ASN A 237 0.94 2.02 -11.50
C ASN A 237 -0.28 1.11 -11.32
N ASN A 238 -1.48 1.70 -11.34
CA ASN A 238 -2.74 0.96 -11.30
C ASN A 238 -3.23 0.49 -12.70
N MET A 239 -2.49 0.75 -13.77
CA MET A 239 -2.83 0.32 -15.12
C MET A 239 -2.33 -1.10 -15.38
N VAL A 240 -2.79 -2.04 -14.54
CA VAL A 240 -2.35 -3.42 -14.50
C VAL A 240 -3.54 -4.38 -14.40
N ASP A 241 -3.35 -5.60 -14.89
CA ASP A 241 -4.25 -6.72 -14.64
C ASP A 241 -3.44 -7.82 -13.91
N GLN A 242 -3.58 -7.86 -12.59
CA GLN A 242 -2.72 -8.69 -11.72
C GLN A 242 -3.53 -9.32 -10.60
N SER A 243 -3.09 -10.50 -10.17
CA SER A 243 -3.62 -11.18 -8.99
C SER A 243 -2.52 -11.86 -8.20
N ALA A 244 -2.73 -11.96 -6.89
CA ALA A 244 -1.95 -12.79 -6.01
C ALA A 244 -2.85 -13.52 -5.01
N ALA A 245 -2.40 -14.68 -4.58
CA ALA A 245 -3.06 -15.52 -3.60
C ALA A 245 -2.06 -16.08 -2.59
N LEU A 246 -2.49 -16.22 -1.34
CA LEU A 246 -1.73 -16.77 -0.22
C LEU A 246 -2.56 -17.85 0.46
N VAL A 247 -1.95 -19.00 0.76
CA VAL A 247 -2.59 -20.09 1.51
C VAL A 247 -1.89 -20.20 2.85
N LEU A 248 -2.62 -19.91 3.92
CA LEU A 248 -2.19 -20.18 5.29
C LEU A 248 -2.88 -21.44 5.82
N ALA A 249 -2.17 -22.21 6.63
CA ALA A 249 -2.72 -23.37 7.29
C ALA A 249 -2.24 -23.48 8.74
N SER A 250 -2.94 -24.23 9.58
CA SER A 250 -2.35 -24.75 10.81
C SER A 250 -1.24 -25.75 10.46
N ALA A 251 -0.19 -25.85 11.29
CA ALA A 251 0.87 -26.84 11.10
C ALA A 251 0.31 -28.28 11.05
N GLU A 252 -0.76 -28.57 11.81
CA GLU A 252 -1.50 -29.84 11.73
C GLU A 252 -2.17 -30.04 10.37
N ALA A 253 -2.89 -29.04 9.86
CA ALA A 253 -3.55 -29.11 8.56
C ALA A 253 -2.52 -29.24 7.43
N ALA A 254 -1.43 -28.48 7.48
CA ALA A 254 -0.33 -28.58 6.52
C ALA A 254 0.29 -30.00 6.52
N THR A 255 0.48 -30.61 7.69
CA THR A 255 0.97 -31.99 7.83
C THR A 255 -0.04 -33.00 7.28
N ARG A 256 -1.32 -32.88 7.65
CA ARG A 256 -2.43 -33.72 7.16
C ARG A 256 -2.55 -33.66 5.64
N LEU A 257 -2.40 -32.45 5.09
CA LEU A 257 -2.35 -32.14 3.67
C LEU A 257 -0.97 -32.37 3.09
N LYS A 258 -0.06 -33.11 3.73
CA LYS A 258 1.25 -33.52 3.19
C LYS A 258 1.98 -32.39 2.44
N ILE A 259 1.96 -31.19 2.99
CA ILE A 259 2.70 -30.06 2.43
C ILE A 259 4.14 -30.17 2.95
N PRO A 260 5.14 -30.21 2.07
CA PRO A 260 6.54 -30.32 2.50
C PRO A 260 6.94 -29.18 3.43
N VAL A 261 7.63 -29.51 4.53
CA VAL A 261 8.00 -28.54 5.59
C VAL A 261 8.98 -27.48 5.10
N GLU A 262 9.77 -27.78 4.06
CA GLU A 262 10.68 -26.85 3.41
C GLU A 262 9.95 -25.70 2.68
N ARG A 263 8.63 -25.83 2.47
CA ARG A 263 7.79 -24.76 1.90
C ARG A 263 7.15 -23.87 2.96
N TRP A 264 7.32 -24.18 4.24
CA TRP A 264 6.62 -23.48 5.31
C TRP A 264 7.34 -22.17 5.63
N VAL A 265 6.60 -21.07 5.53
CA VAL A 265 7.02 -19.76 6.02
C VAL A 265 6.18 -19.42 7.23
N TYR A 266 6.81 -19.13 8.35
CA TYR A 266 6.16 -18.77 9.60
C TYR A 266 5.98 -17.25 9.67
N PRO A 267 4.75 -16.76 9.84
CA PRO A 267 4.52 -15.43 10.39
C PRO A 267 4.93 -15.46 11.87
N TYR A 268 5.87 -14.60 12.26
CA TYR A 268 6.37 -14.51 13.65
C TYR A 268 5.50 -13.58 14.48
N ALA A 269 5.22 -12.41 13.93
CA ALA A 269 4.41 -11.40 14.56
C ALA A 269 3.78 -10.46 13.53
N GLY A 270 2.76 -9.73 13.95
CA GLY A 270 2.22 -8.61 13.20
C GLY A 270 1.60 -7.55 14.10
N THR A 271 1.37 -6.36 13.56
CA THR A 271 0.64 -5.28 14.23
C THR A 271 -0.27 -4.58 13.23
N ASP A 272 -1.28 -3.90 13.74
CA ASP A 272 -2.14 -2.99 13.00
C ASP A 272 -2.26 -1.67 13.76
N ALA A 273 -2.37 -0.57 13.01
CA ALA A 273 -2.36 0.79 13.55
C ALA A 273 -2.91 1.81 12.55
N HIS A 274 -3.22 3.02 13.01
CA HIS A 274 -3.42 4.16 12.14
C HIS A 274 -2.85 5.48 12.70
N ASP A 275 -2.36 6.32 11.81
CA ASP A 275 -2.10 7.74 12.07
C ASP A 275 -3.42 8.52 12.19
N THR A 276 -3.30 9.81 12.53
CA THR A 276 -4.41 10.76 12.43
C THR A 276 -5.00 10.77 11.02
N TYR A 277 -6.32 10.56 10.93
CA TYR A 277 -7.04 10.41 9.67
C TYR A 277 -7.01 11.66 8.80
N ALA A 278 -7.37 12.81 9.37
CA ALA A 278 -7.28 14.08 8.67
C ALA A 278 -5.81 14.51 8.60
N ILE A 279 -5.30 14.74 7.39
CA ILE A 279 -3.90 15.16 7.22
C ILE A 279 -3.69 16.55 7.80
N SER A 280 -4.73 17.37 7.82
CA SER A 280 -4.74 18.70 8.45
C SER A 280 -4.47 18.65 9.96
N GLU A 281 -4.77 17.53 10.63
CA GLU A 281 -4.62 17.35 12.08
C GLU A 281 -3.32 16.65 12.50
N ARG A 282 -2.49 16.19 11.56
CA ARG A 282 -1.21 15.54 11.90
C ARG A 282 -0.25 16.52 12.56
N ALA A 283 0.47 16.14 13.61
CA ALA A 283 1.48 17.03 14.19
C ALA A 283 2.46 17.54 13.13
N GLU A 284 3.05 16.61 12.37
CA GLU A 284 3.99 16.85 11.29
C GLU A 284 3.62 16.04 10.04
N LEU A 285 3.69 16.66 8.85
CA LEU A 285 3.30 16.01 7.59
C LEU A 285 4.35 15.02 7.04
N HIS A 286 5.58 15.09 7.55
CA HIS A 286 6.74 14.30 7.11
C HIS A 286 7.09 13.17 8.08
N ARG A 287 6.19 12.84 9.02
CA ARG A 287 6.38 11.85 10.08
C ARG A 287 5.16 10.93 10.16
N SER A 288 5.36 9.76 10.75
CA SER A 288 4.30 8.80 11.05
C SER A 288 4.59 8.12 12.39
N PRO A 289 4.04 8.64 13.49
CA PRO A 289 4.10 7.97 14.78
C PRO A 289 3.54 6.55 14.74
N ALA A 290 2.50 6.31 13.93
CA ALA A 290 1.93 4.98 13.78
C ALA A 290 2.93 3.98 13.16
N ILE A 291 3.66 4.34 12.10
CA ILE A 291 4.70 3.45 11.55
C ILE A 291 5.80 3.20 12.58
N ARG A 292 6.27 4.25 13.26
CA ARG A 292 7.34 4.16 14.26
C ARG A 292 6.98 3.18 15.38
N LEU A 293 5.81 3.37 15.99
CA LEU A 293 5.38 2.59 17.15
C LEU A 293 4.93 1.17 16.75
N ALA A 294 4.14 1.03 15.70
CA ALA A 294 3.64 -0.27 15.25
C ALA A 294 4.74 -1.15 14.66
N GLY A 295 5.68 -0.56 13.91
CA GLY A 295 6.83 -1.27 13.35
C GLY A 295 7.79 -1.74 14.43
N ALA A 296 8.14 -0.88 15.39
CA ALA A 296 8.95 -1.26 16.54
C ALA A 296 8.28 -2.38 17.35
N ARG A 297 6.97 -2.29 17.59
CA ARG A 297 6.23 -3.33 18.30
C ARG A 297 6.20 -4.66 17.55
N ALA A 298 6.04 -4.66 16.22
CA ALA A 298 6.08 -5.88 15.42
C ALA A 298 7.44 -6.61 15.54
N LEU A 299 8.55 -5.86 15.51
CA LEU A 299 9.89 -6.40 15.71
C LEU A 299 10.09 -6.95 17.14
N GLU A 300 9.65 -6.19 18.15
CA GLU A 300 9.71 -6.62 19.56
C GLU A 300 8.91 -7.93 19.79
N LEU A 301 7.70 -8.01 19.23
CA LEU A 301 6.86 -9.22 19.32
C LEU A 301 7.51 -10.42 18.64
N ALA A 302 8.28 -10.20 17.57
CA ALA A 302 9.07 -11.23 16.90
C ALA A 302 10.39 -11.54 17.63
N GLY A 303 10.77 -10.77 18.64
CA GLY A 303 11.99 -10.96 19.44
C GLY A 303 13.28 -10.59 18.72
N ILE A 304 13.21 -9.68 17.74
CA ILE A 304 14.35 -9.26 16.91
C ILE A 304 14.43 -7.73 16.79
N GLY A 305 15.58 -7.21 16.38
CA GLY A 305 15.77 -5.81 16.00
C GLY A 305 15.64 -5.59 14.48
N VAL A 306 15.62 -4.32 14.07
CA VAL A 306 15.59 -3.96 12.63
C VAL A 306 16.86 -4.42 11.89
N ASP A 307 17.98 -4.51 12.60
CA ASP A 307 19.26 -4.95 12.03
C ASP A 307 19.30 -6.46 11.75
N ASP A 308 18.39 -7.23 12.35
CA ASP A 308 18.23 -8.67 12.10
C ASP A 308 17.36 -8.97 10.87
N ILE A 309 16.78 -7.93 10.23
CA ILE A 309 15.96 -8.08 9.03
C ILE A 309 16.83 -8.07 7.78
N ASP A 310 16.78 -9.19 7.04
CA ASP A 310 17.51 -9.37 5.79
C ASP A 310 16.78 -8.82 4.57
N TYR A 311 15.46 -8.98 4.53
CA TYR A 311 14.62 -8.57 3.40
C TYR A 311 13.52 -7.62 3.87
N VAL A 312 13.31 -6.54 3.13
CA VAL A 312 12.29 -5.54 3.44
C VAL A 312 11.43 -5.30 2.21
N ASP A 313 10.12 -5.19 2.41
CA ASP A 313 9.24 -4.53 1.46
C ASP A 313 8.47 -3.40 2.13
N LEU A 314 8.90 -2.17 1.84
CA LEU A 314 8.20 -0.97 2.23
C LEU A 314 7.08 -0.68 1.24
N TYR A 315 5.86 -0.44 1.74
CA TYR A 315 4.74 -0.07 0.87
C TYR A 315 5.05 1.25 0.14
N SER A 316 5.10 1.19 -1.20
CA SER A 316 5.78 2.21 -2.00
C SER A 316 4.87 2.90 -3.03
N CYS A 317 3.69 3.37 -2.62
CA CYS A 317 2.78 4.09 -3.54
C CYS A 317 3.41 5.37 -4.11
N PHE A 318 4.28 6.02 -3.33
CA PHE A 318 5.02 7.23 -3.66
C PHE A 318 6.37 7.27 -2.93
N PRO A 319 7.39 7.99 -3.43
CA PRO A 319 8.68 8.16 -2.75
C PRO A 319 8.57 8.64 -1.31
N SER A 320 7.69 9.59 -1.01
CA SER A 320 7.49 10.09 0.36
C SER A 320 7.03 9.00 1.33
N ALA A 321 6.20 8.05 0.91
CA ALA A 321 5.77 6.95 1.77
C ALA A 321 6.95 6.06 2.19
N VAL A 322 7.83 5.74 1.23
CA VAL A 322 9.03 4.93 1.47
C VAL A 322 10.01 5.68 2.38
N GLN A 323 10.23 6.96 2.12
CA GLN A 323 11.15 7.78 2.92
C GLN A 323 10.68 7.92 4.37
N ILE A 324 9.39 8.20 4.60
CA ILE A 324 8.83 8.29 5.95
C ILE A 324 8.93 6.93 6.63
N ALA A 325 8.51 5.85 5.96
CA ALA A 325 8.56 4.52 6.55
C ALA A 325 9.99 4.09 6.90
N ALA A 326 10.95 4.32 6.00
CA ALA A 326 12.35 4.00 6.23
C ALA A 326 12.91 4.79 7.43
N ALA A 327 12.64 6.10 7.50
CA ALA A 327 13.09 6.94 8.61
C ALA A 327 12.49 6.52 9.96
N GLU A 328 11.19 6.23 10.02
CA GLU A 328 10.52 5.82 11.26
C GLU A 328 10.91 4.41 11.72
N LEU A 329 11.37 3.54 10.81
CA LEU A 329 11.86 2.20 11.11
C LEU A 329 13.38 2.14 11.33
N GLY A 330 14.12 3.22 11.06
CA GLY A 330 15.58 3.24 11.16
C GLY A 330 16.30 2.55 10.00
N LEU A 331 15.69 2.48 8.82
CA LEU A 331 16.26 1.88 7.62
C LEU A 331 16.92 2.96 6.74
N PRO A 332 18.18 2.80 6.30
CA PRO A 332 18.78 3.69 5.32
C PRO A 332 18.10 3.57 3.95
N VAL A 333 17.87 4.69 3.27
CA VAL A 333 17.18 4.73 1.97
C VAL A 333 18.06 4.35 0.78
N ASP A 334 19.37 4.24 1.01
CA ASP A 334 20.41 4.03 0.01
C ASP A 334 21.35 2.86 0.34
N ASP A 335 20.96 2.00 1.29
CA ASP A 335 21.70 0.77 1.60
C ASP A 335 21.66 -0.19 0.40
N PRO A 336 22.80 -0.45 -0.28
CA PRO A 336 22.84 -1.35 -1.42
C PRO A 336 22.72 -2.82 -1.02
N ALA A 337 23.02 -3.18 0.24
CA ALA A 337 22.95 -4.55 0.74
C ALA A 337 21.51 -4.95 1.09
N ARG A 338 20.66 -3.96 1.43
CA ARG A 338 19.26 -4.19 1.80
C ARG A 338 18.32 -3.24 1.05
N PRO A 339 17.95 -3.57 -0.19
CA PRO A 339 16.90 -2.86 -0.91
C PRO A 339 15.61 -2.76 -0.08
N LEU A 340 14.93 -1.63 -0.14
CA LEU A 340 13.67 -1.38 0.59
C LEU A 340 12.43 -2.01 -0.07
N THR A 341 12.64 -2.90 -1.03
CA THR A 341 11.59 -3.68 -1.69
C THR A 341 12.13 -5.04 -2.14
N VAL A 342 11.28 -6.05 -2.08
CA VAL A 342 11.52 -7.35 -2.70
C VAL A 342 10.80 -7.48 -4.05
N THR A 343 9.76 -6.66 -4.28
CA THR A 343 8.95 -6.74 -5.50
C THR A 343 9.41 -5.77 -6.60
N GLY A 344 10.01 -4.64 -6.21
CA GLY A 344 10.23 -3.49 -7.07
C GLY A 344 9.20 -2.36 -6.91
N GLY A 345 8.24 -2.50 -6.00
CA GLY A 345 7.30 -1.45 -5.60
C GLY A 345 6.15 -1.17 -6.56
N LEU A 346 5.13 -0.46 -6.08
CA LEU A 346 3.86 -0.25 -6.79
C LEU A 346 3.98 0.44 -8.15
N THR A 347 5.03 1.22 -8.40
CA THR A 347 5.28 1.82 -9.72
C THR A 347 5.67 0.75 -10.74
N PHE A 348 6.60 -0.14 -10.39
CA PHE A 348 7.24 -1.03 -11.36
C PHE A 348 6.72 -2.47 -11.27
N ALA A 349 6.58 -3.01 -10.05
CA ALA A 349 5.93 -4.30 -9.83
C ALA A 349 4.47 -4.28 -10.30
N GLY A 350 3.85 -3.10 -10.20
CA GLY A 350 2.44 -2.87 -10.45
C GLY A 350 1.68 -2.66 -9.13
N GLY A 351 0.68 -1.78 -9.17
CA GLY A 351 -0.12 -1.38 -8.02
C GLY A 351 -1.58 -1.74 -8.25
N PRO A 352 -2.00 -3.01 -8.10
CA PRO A 352 -3.39 -3.45 -8.23
C PRO A 352 -4.21 -2.96 -7.03
N TRP A 353 -4.36 -1.63 -6.93
CA TRP A 353 -5.07 -0.91 -5.89
C TRP A 353 -4.74 -1.41 -4.47
N SER A 354 -5.68 -2.07 -3.82
CA SER A 354 -5.53 -2.55 -2.44
C SER A 354 -4.63 -3.80 -2.33
N ASN A 355 -4.36 -4.49 -3.43
CA ASN A 355 -3.81 -5.85 -3.41
C ASN A 355 -2.28 -5.95 -3.58
N TYR A 356 -1.54 -4.84 -3.66
CA TYR A 356 -0.07 -4.88 -3.82
C TYR A 356 0.61 -5.75 -2.75
N VAL A 357 0.19 -5.66 -1.49
CA VAL A 357 0.88 -6.34 -0.38
C VAL A 357 0.71 -7.87 -0.43
N THR A 358 -0.31 -8.39 -1.10
CA THR A 358 -0.42 -9.83 -1.36
C THR A 358 0.73 -10.32 -2.26
N HIS A 359 1.12 -9.53 -3.27
CA HIS A 359 2.30 -9.80 -4.10
C HIS A 359 3.59 -9.69 -3.30
N SER A 360 3.66 -8.69 -2.41
CA SER A 360 4.80 -8.46 -1.53
C SER A 360 5.06 -9.66 -0.61
N ILE A 361 4.03 -10.16 0.07
CA ILE A 361 4.13 -11.34 0.93
C ILE A 361 4.47 -12.60 0.12
N ALA A 362 3.90 -12.76 -1.08
CA ALA A 362 4.21 -13.90 -1.96
C ALA A 362 5.69 -13.92 -2.38
N THR A 363 6.22 -12.79 -2.86
CA THR A 363 7.64 -12.67 -3.23
C THR A 363 8.57 -12.78 -2.02
N MET A 364 8.18 -12.26 -0.85
CA MET A 364 8.93 -12.44 0.39
C MET A 364 9.01 -13.94 0.77
N ALA A 365 7.91 -14.67 0.64
CA ALA A 365 7.89 -16.10 0.92
C ALA A 365 8.78 -16.90 -0.05
N GLU A 366 8.76 -16.57 -1.35
CA GLU A 366 9.68 -17.13 -2.35
C GLU A 366 11.15 -16.95 -1.93
N LEU A 367 11.53 -15.72 -1.52
CA LEU A 367 12.89 -15.41 -1.08
C LEU A 367 13.29 -16.14 0.20
N LEU A 368 12.40 -16.20 1.19
CA LEU A 368 12.67 -16.87 2.46
C LEU A 368 12.82 -18.38 2.29
N VAL A 369 11.97 -19.02 1.48
CA VAL A 369 12.09 -20.45 1.16
C VAL A 369 13.40 -20.73 0.41
N ALA A 370 13.79 -19.86 -0.53
CA ALA A 370 15.06 -19.99 -1.24
C ALA A 370 16.29 -19.71 -0.35
N ASN A 371 16.12 -19.01 0.77
CA ASN A 371 17.19 -18.62 1.69
C ASN A 371 16.79 -18.89 3.15
N PRO A 372 16.69 -20.16 3.57
CA PRO A 372 16.26 -20.50 4.92
C PRO A 372 17.12 -19.86 6.00
N GLY A 373 16.49 -19.48 7.11
CA GLY A 373 17.13 -18.82 8.25
C GLY A 373 17.11 -17.29 8.17
N ARG A 374 16.82 -16.71 6.99
CA ARG A 374 16.64 -15.26 6.83
C ARG A 374 15.34 -14.75 7.45
N ARG A 375 15.23 -13.43 7.63
CA ARG A 375 14.05 -12.74 8.14
C ARG A 375 13.56 -11.65 7.20
N GLY A 376 12.24 -11.60 7.02
CA GLY A 376 11.56 -10.66 6.16
C GLY A 376 10.64 -9.72 6.95
N LEU A 377 10.63 -8.44 6.59
CA LEU A 377 9.68 -7.44 7.08
C LEU A 377 8.80 -6.94 5.93
N ILE A 378 7.49 -7.01 6.15
CA ILE A 378 6.48 -6.41 5.28
C ILE A 378 5.85 -5.23 5.99
N THR A 379 5.73 -4.10 5.29
CA THR A 379 4.90 -2.98 5.71
C THR A 379 3.77 -2.81 4.70
N ALA A 380 2.60 -2.43 5.19
CA ALA A 380 1.40 -2.30 4.40
C ALA A 380 0.73 -0.98 4.76
N ASN A 381 0.48 -0.12 3.77
CA ASN A 381 -0.07 1.22 3.99
C ASN A 381 -1.39 1.42 3.23
N GLY A 382 -2.38 2.00 3.91
CA GLY A 382 -3.69 2.35 3.39
C GLY A 382 -4.00 3.83 3.57
N GLY A 383 -4.66 4.42 2.57
CA GLY A 383 -5.06 5.81 2.59
C GLY A 383 -3.90 6.78 2.31
N TYR A 384 -3.85 7.90 3.05
CA TYR A 384 -2.82 8.94 2.90
C TYR A 384 -1.71 8.77 3.93
N LEU A 385 -1.03 7.62 3.94
CA LEU A 385 -0.12 7.24 5.03
C LEU A 385 -0.89 7.14 6.35
N THR A 386 -2.09 6.54 6.32
CA THR A 386 -3.04 6.61 7.42
C THR A 386 -3.15 5.29 8.16
N LYS A 387 -3.44 4.20 7.46
CA LYS A 387 -3.62 2.87 8.06
C LYS A 387 -2.39 2.02 7.79
N HIS A 388 -1.90 1.32 8.79
CA HIS A 388 -0.66 0.56 8.71
C HIS A 388 -0.86 -0.85 9.26
N SER A 389 -0.23 -1.81 8.59
CA SER A 389 -0.17 -3.20 9.05
C SER A 389 1.24 -3.74 8.80
N PHE A 390 1.77 -4.51 9.74
CA PHE A 390 3.13 -5.05 9.69
C PHE A 390 3.12 -6.56 9.83
N GLY A 391 4.12 -7.22 9.23
CA GLY A 391 4.35 -8.65 9.36
C GLY A 391 5.84 -9.00 9.33
N VAL A 392 6.27 -9.85 10.26
CA VAL A 392 7.62 -10.42 10.30
C VAL A 392 7.54 -11.90 9.92
N TYR A 393 8.40 -12.34 9.01
CA TYR A 393 8.36 -13.66 8.40
C TYR A 393 9.74 -14.36 8.43
N GLY A 394 9.74 -15.70 8.45
CA GLY A 394 10.95 -16.52 8.35
C GLY A 394 10.62 -18.01 8.19
N THR A 395 11.62 -18.85 7.95
CA THR A 395 11.43 -20.30 7.75
C THR A 395 11.71 -21.14 8.98
N ASP A 396 12.42 -20.59 9.98
CA ASP A 396 12.66 -21.36 11.20
C ASP A 396 11.35 -21.47 11.98
N PRO A 397 11.06 -22.63 12.59
CA PRO A 397 9.94 -22.71 13.51
C PRO A 397 10.08 -21.71 14.65
N PRO A 398 9.05 -20.91 14.97
CA PRO A 398 9.13 -19.93 16.04
C PRO A 398 9.19 -20.61 17.41
N ASN A 399 9.94 -20.00 18.34
CA ASN A 399 10.02 -20.47 19.73
C ASN A 399 8.80 -20.07 20.58
N THR A 400 7.94 -19.19 20.05
CA THR A 400 6.71 -18.71 20.67
C THR A 400 5.54 -18.85 19.71
N GLU A 401 4.31 -18.76 20.23
CA GLU A 401 3.13 -18.61 19.38
C GLU A 401 3.18 -17.31 18.56
N PHE A 402 2.45 -17.26 17.45
CA PHE A 402 2.23 -16.02 16.71
C PHE A 402 1.61 -14.95 17.63
N ARG A 403 2.19 -13.76 17.63
CA ARG A 403 1.70 -12.62 18.43
C ARG A 403 1.22 -11.49 17.52
N TRP A 404 0.13 -10.88 17.93
CA TRP A 404 -0.42 -9.71 17.28
C TRP A 404 -0.93 -8.72 18.32
N GLU A 405 -0.76 -7.43 18.03
CA GLU A 405 -1.23 -6.36 18.89
C GLU A 405 -1.77 -5.19 18.07
N ASP A 406 -2.91 -4.67 18.51
CA ASP A 406 -3.41 -3.35 18.12
C ASP A 406 -2.74 -2.30 19.02
N VAL A 407 -1.87 -1.50 18.40
CA VAL A 407 -1.07 -0.49 19.12
C VAL A 407 -1.74 0.89 19.17
N GLN A 408 -2.99 1.00 18.70
CA GLN A 408 -3.70 2.28 18.62
C GLN A 408 -3.76 3.06 19.94
N PRO A 409 -3.99 2.44 21.12
CA PRO A 409 -4.05 3.17 22.38
C PRO A 409 -2.77 3.95 22.75
N VAL A 410 -1.62 3.51 22.25
CA VAL A 410 -0.33 4.21 22.44
C VAL A 410 -0.19 5.34 21.42
N ILE A 411 -0.60 5.10 20.17
CA ILE A 411 -0.54 6.09 19.10
C ILE A 411 -1.49 7.27 19.35
N ASP A 412 -2.67 7.03 19.93
CA ASP A 412 -3.64 8.07 20.26
C ASP A 412 -3.14 9.09 21.30
N GLN A 413 -2.02 8.80 21.97
CA GLN A 413 -1.36 9.71 22.91
C GLN A 413 -0.31 10.60 22.22
N GLU A 414 0.03 10.33 20.97
CA GLU A 414 0.99 11.13 20.22
C GLU A 414 0.39 12.51 19.89
N PRO A 415 1.23 13.57 19.83
CA PRO A 415 0.75 14.91 19.55
C PRO A 415 0.00 15.00 18.22
N THR A 416 -1.06 15.81 18.22
CA THR A 416 -1.79 16.23 17.02
C THR A 416 -1.72 17.74 16.87
N ARG A 417 -2.16 18.24 15.72
CA ARG A 417 -2.28 19.66 15.44
C ARG A 417 -3.74 20.04 15.31
N ARG A 418 -4.09 21.21 15.83
CA ARG A 418 -5.42 21.78 15.60
C ARG A 418 -5.59 22.13 14.12
N ALA A 419 -6.54 21.48 13.44
CA ALA A 419 -7.00 21.89 12.13
C ALA A 419 -8.07 22.99 12.25
N VAL A 420 -7.96 24.04 11.46
CA VAL A 420 -9.01 25.05 11.31
C VAL A 420 -9.58 24.95 9.90
N VAL A 421 -10.84 24.50 9.79
CA VAL A 421 -11.47 24.24 8.50
C VAL A 421 -11.79 25.53 7.77
N GLU A 422 -12.33 26.53 8.48
CA GLU A 422 -12.65 27.87 7.97
C GLU A 422 -11.74 28.87 8.67
N TRP A 423 -10.91 29.55 7.89
CA TRP A 423 -9.93 30.49 8.40
C TRP A 423 -9.66 31.58 7.36
N GLU A 424 -9.48 32.82 7.83
CA GLU A 424 -9.09 33.95 7.01
C GLU A 424 -7.93 34.68 7.71
N GLY A 425 -6.90 35.03 6.95
CA GLY A 425 -5.75 35.74 7.48
C GLY A 425 -4.47 35.50 6.67
N VAL A 426 -3.34 35.95 7.21
CA VAL A 426 -2.02 35.73 6.61
C VAL A 426 -1.28 34.65 7.39
N GLY A 427 -1.04 33.52 6.72
CA GLY A 427 -0.33 32.37 7.26
C GLY A 427 1.03 32.17 6.60
N THR A 428 1.65 31.06 6.91
CA THR A 428 2.96 30.66 6.39
C THR A 428 2.83 29.32 5.67
N VAL A 429 3.37 29.22 4.45
CA VAL A 429 3.36 27.95 3.70
C VAL A 429 4.23 26.91 4.44
N GLU A 430 3.60 25.83 4.85
CA GLU A 430 4.25 24.67 5.50
C GLU A 430 4.65 23.62 4.46
N SER A 431 3.77 23.36 3.50
CA SER A 431 4.00 22.45 2.38
C SER A 431 3.04 22.77 1.23
N TRP A 432 3.39 22.36 0.01
CA TRP A 432 2.54 22.55 -1.17
C TRP A 432 2.63 21.40 -2.17
N THR A 433 1.70 21.39 -3.11
CA THR A 433 1.81 20.63 -4.36
C THR A 433 1.12 21.39 -5.48
N THR A 434 1.53 21.10 -6.71
CA THR A 434 1.03 21.77 -7.91
C THR A 434 0.62 20.71 -8.94
N PRO A 435 -0.67 20.37 -9.04
CA PRO A 435 -1.17 19.46 -10.06
C PRO A 435 -0.98 19.97 -11.48
N PHE A 436 -0.80 19.02 -12.41
CA PHE A 436 -0.67 19.28 -13.84
C PHE A 436 -1.83 18.64 -14.62
N ASP A 437 -2.27 19.33 -15.66
CA ASP A 437 -3.26 18.79 -16.62
C ASP A 437 -2.64 17.75 -17.58
N ARG A 438 -3.39 17.35 -18.61
CA ARG A 438 -2.93 16.35 -19.58
C ARG A 438 -1.99 16.95 -20.62
N GLU A 439 -2.05 18.25 -20.82
CA GLU A 439 -1.25 19.08 -21.71
C GLU A 439 0.08 19.49 -21.07
N GLY A 440 0.26 19.22 -19.76
CA GLY A 440 1.47 19.45 -19.01
C GLY A 440 1.57 20.86 -18.41
N GLN A 441 0.45 21.56 -18.25
CA GLN A 441 0.40 22.88 -17.60
C GLN A 441 0.03 22.77 -16.11
N PRO A 442 0.67 23.55 -15.21
CA PRO A 442 0.22 23.70 -13.83
C PRO A 442 -1.18 24.30 -13.74
N GLU A 443 -2.10 23.63 -13.02
CA GLU A 443 -3.50 24.08 -12.96
C GLU A 443 -3.80 24.96 -11.75
N LYS A 444 -3.22 24.62 -10.59
CA LYS A 444 -3.50 25.22 -9.28
C LYS A 444 -2.46 24.77 -8.26
N VAL A 445 -2.49 25.35 -7.06
CA VAL A 445 -1.62 24.97 -5.94
C VAL A 445 -2.46 24.57 -4.73
N PHE A 446 -2.20 23.40 -4.16
CA PHE A 446 -2.70 23.05 -2.84
C PHE A 446 -1.66 23.37 -1.78
N LEU A 447 -2.09 23.97 -0.69
CA LEU A 447 -1.23 24.43 0.40
C LEU A 447 -1.65 23.83 1.73
N ALA A 448 -0.67 23.37 2.50
CA ALA A 448 -0.76 23.32 3.96
C ALA A 448 -0.21 24.63 4.51
N VAL A 449 -1.01 25.33 5.32
CA VAL A 449 -0.67 26.67 5.82
C VAL A 449 -0.71 26.66 7.35
N ARG A 450 0.38 27.16 7.93
CA ARG A 450 0.50 27.45 9.36
C ARG A 450 -0.08 28.82 9.68
N THR A 451 -1.01 28.86 10.61
CA THR A 451 -1.57 30.10 11.16
C THR A 451 -0.62 30.68 12.23
N PRO A 452 -0.77 31.97 12.61
CA PRO A 452 0.05 32.58 13.67
C PRO A 452 -0.07 31.92 15.06
N ASP A 453 -1.14 31.17 15.30
CA ASP A 453 -1.34 30.37 16.54
C ASP A 453 -0.89 28.91 16.40
N GLU A 454 -0.10 28.59 15.36
CA GLU A 454 0.41 27.24 15.06
C GLU A 454 -0.66 26.17 14.72
N SER A 455 -1.91 26.57 14.50
CA SER A 455 -2.91 25.71 13.86
C SER A 455 -2.57 25.47 12.38
N ARG A 456 -3.24 24.50 11.74
CA ARG A 456 -3.13 24.27 10.29
C ARG A 456 -4.46 24.51 9.58
N THR A 457 -4.42 25.25 8.48
CA THR A 457 -5.49 25.29 7.48
C THR A 457 -4.99 24.72 6.16
N LEU A 458 -5.89 24.14 5.37
CA LEU A 458 -5.61 23.80 3.99
C LEU A 458 -6.20 24.87 3.08
N ALA A 459 -5.50 25.22 2.01
CA ALA A 459 -5.91 26.27 1.08
C ALA A 459 -5.56 25.91 -0.37
N VAL A 460 -6.18 26.64 -1.31
CA VAL A 460 -5.92 26.47 -2.75
C VAL A 460 -5.68 27.81 -3.44
N ILE A 461 -4.60 27.90 -4.21
CA ILE A 461 -4.39 28.99 -5.18
C ILE A 461 -4.91 28.49 -6.52
N ALA A 462 -5.96 29.13 -7.05
CA ALA A 462 -6.59 28.72 -8.31
C ALA A 462 -5.99 29.39 -9.55
N ASP A 463 -5.09 30.36 -9.37
CA ASP A 463 -4.43 31.08 -10.45
C ASP A 463 -3.32 30.24 -11.10
N PRO A 464 -3.40 29.93 -12.42
CA PRO A 464 -2.38 29.16 -13.13
C PRO A 464 -1.02 29.85 -13.19
N GLU A 465 -0.96 31.19 -13.24
CA GLU A 465 0.32 31.91 -13.26
C GLU A 465 1.07 31.74 -11.94
N ALA A 466 0.36 31.93 -10.81
CA ALA A 466 0.90 31.58 -9.50
C ALA A 466 1.27 30.10 -9.39
N ALA A 467 0.49 29.19 -9.98
CA ALA A 467 0.81 27.77 -10.00
C ALA A 467 2.15 27.47 -10.70
N GLU A 468 2.41 28.07 -11.86
CA GLU A 468 3.69 27.95 -12.58
C GLU A 468 4.87 28.42 -11.72
N ALA A 469 4.72 29.51 -10.96
CA ALA A 469 5.77 29.99 -10.07
C ALA A 469 6.17 28.95 -9.01
N THR A 470 5.19 28.25 -8.41
CA THR A 470 5.44 27.24 -7.36
C THR A 470 6.18 25.97 -7.80
N VAL A 471 6.31 25.78 -9.12
CA VAL A 471 7.09 24.69 -9.72
C VAL A 471 8.56 25.10 -9.88
N ARG A 472 8.83 26.40 -10.01
CA ARG A 472 10.16 26.98 -10.27
C ARG A 472 10.81 27.52 -9.01
N GLU A 473 10.01 28.04 -8.09
CA GLU A 473 10.44 28.76 -6.90
C GLU A 473 10.16 27.94 -5.62
N ASP A 474 11.02 28.12 -4.62
CA ASP A 474 10.83 27.53 -3.31
C ASP A 474 9.99 28.46 -2.45
N ILE A 475 8.71 28.13 -2.28
CA ILE A 475 7.76 28.93 -1.49
C ILE A 475 7.66 28.46 -0.03
N ALA A 476 8.57 27.60 0.44
CA ALA A 476 8.61 27.21 1.84
C ALA A 476 8.77 28.42 2.75
N GLY A 477 7.90 28.57 3.75
CA GLY A 477 7.95 29.72 4.66
C GLY A 477 7.39 31.03 4.07
N ALA A 478 6.94 31.04 2.80
CA ALA A 478 6.34 32.22 2.20
C ALA A 478 5.04 32.62 2.92
N LYS A 479 4.74 33.92 2.91
CA LYS A 479 3.47 34.41 3.45
C LYS A 479 2.36 34.23 2.42
N VAL A 480 1.20 33.79 2.89
CA VAL A 480 0.04 33.53 2.06
C VAL A 480 -1.20 34.11 2.73
N ALA A 481 -1.97 34.89 1.98
CA ALA A 481 -3.30 35.30 2.41
C ALA A 481 -4.30 34.19 2.06
N VAL A 482 -4.99 33.67 3.07
CA VAL A 482 -6.06 32.68 2.93
C VAL A 482 -7.38 33.37 3.18
N HIS A 483 -8.38 33.05 2.37
CA HIS A 483 -9.73 33.58 2.46
C HIS A 483 -10.70 32.59 3.11
N ILE A 484 -11.82 33.11 3.60
CA ILE A 484 -12.85 32.33 4.29
C ILE A 484 -13.59 31.32 3.41
N ASP A 485 -13.28 31.22 2.11
CA ASP A 485 -13.76 30.16 1.21
C ASP A 485 -12.70 29.06 0.94
N GLY A 486 -11.47 29.23 1.45
CA GLY A 486 -10.35 28.31 1.29
C GLY A 486 -9.44 28.66 0.11
N THR A 487 -9.76 29.70 -0.65
CA THR A 487 -8.85 30.24 -1.67
C THR A 487 -7.70 31.00 -1.02
N ALA A 488 -6.59 31.12 -1.75
CA ALA A 488 -5.39 31.80 -1.25
C ALA A 488 -4.63 32.54 -2.35
N ALA A 489 -3.79 33.49 -1.93
CA ALA A 489 -2.84 34.22 -2.77
C ALA A 489 -1.50 34.41 -2.04
N LEU A 490 -0.37 34.18 -2.74
CA LEU A 490 0.97 34.49 -2.23
C LEU A 490 1.11 36.00 -1.99
N ARG A 491 1.92 36.38 -0.99
CA ARG A 491 2.13 37.77 -0.57
C ARG A 491 3.54 38.28 -0.82
#